data_AF-A0A1G2Y7W6-F1
#
_entry.id   AF-A0A1G2Y7W6-F1
#
_cell.length_a   1.000
_cell.length_b   1.000
_cell.length_c   1.000
_cell.angle_alpha   90.00
_cell.angle_beta   90.00
_cell.angle_gamma   90.00
#
_symmetry.space_group_name_H-M   'P 1'
#
loop_
_entity.id
_entity.type
_entity.pdbx_description
1 polymer ?
#
loop_
_entity_poly.entity_id
_entity_poly.type
_entity_poly.pdbx_seq_one_letter_code
_entity_poly.pdbx_strand_id
1 'polypeptide(L)'
;MKLSVLIPAVIAVLSCFAGADPILNGGFDEDLAHWEVSGYLATTTGLFLDPNGNPDGLSLTPVEGNSFVFLRTGGQSSEPIYTQLNQVITLRQGELVRGKFFFLTDDYSPYDDFASIKLLPHNTNQMEIELAYVTVRDVGDFNSTIKWRPFSHIIEPNQVGTYTLELKVQNAIDYLLPSYLLVDALAVLSDPNCNFMLAGDTDGDCKVDFFDLAVSQNLADADEIKYIDALARSWLVDCFYDPNQAQCVPWITTLPPAPASGP
;
A
#
# COMPACT_ATOMS: atom_id res chain seq x y z
N MET A 1 29.74 -5.05 62.84
CA MET A 1 29.70 -4.25 61.59
C MET A 1 28.62 -4.83 60.70
N LYS A 2 27.52 -4.10 60.45
CA LYS A 2 26.47 -4.50 59.50
C LYS A 2 26.83 -3.92 58.13
N LEU A 3 27.20 -4.80 57.19
CA LEU A 3 27.48 -4.43 55.80
C LEU A 3 26.13 -4.24 55.10
N SER A 4 25.74 -2.98 54.87
CA SER A 4 24.54 -2.64 54.09
C SER A 4 24.93 -2.62 52.62
N VAL A 5 24.52 -3.63 51.87
CA VAL A 5 24.73 -3.72 50.42
C VAL A 5 23.64 -2.90 49.75
N LEU A 6 23.99 -1.74 49.19
CA LEU A 6 23.13 -1.00 48.27
C LEU A 6 23.16 -1.72 46.92
N ILE A 7 22.03 -2.29 46.52
CA ILE A 7 21.81 -2.77 45.15
C ILE A 7 21.29 -1.56 44.36
N PRO A 8 22.00 -1.06 43.33
CA PRO A 8 21.43 -0.06 42.44
C PRO A 8 20.27 -0.71 41.67
N ALA A 9 19.06 -0.18 41.88
CA ALA A 9 17.92 -0.50 41.04
C ALA A 9 18.19 0.08 39.65
N VAL A 10 18.66 -0.77 38.73
CA VAL A 10 18.71 -0.46 37.31
C VAL A 10 17.27 -0.48 36.82
N ILE A 11 16.64 0.69 36.77
CA ILE A 11 15.38 0.88 36.05
C ILE A 11 15.75 0.84 34.57
N ALA A 12 15.65 -0.34 33.96
CA ALA A 12 15.64 -0.45 32.51
C ALA A 12 14.34 0.21 32.04
N VAL A 13 14.45 1.46 31.58
CA VAL A 13 13.38 2.10 30.82
C VAL A 13 13.33 1.32 29.52
N LEU A 14 12.40 0.38 29.44
CA LEU A 14 12.03 -0.29 28.21
C LEU A 14 11.31 0.76 27.36
N SER A 15 12.09 1.58 26.66
CA SER A 15 11.56 2.40 25.57
C SER A 15 11.07 1.43 24.51
N CYS A 16 9.78 1.12 24.57
CA CYS A 16 9.07 0.42 23.52
C CYS A 16 9.29 1.27 22.26
N PHE A 17 10.01 0.71 21.28
CA PHE A 17 10.27 1.38 20.02
C PHE A 17 8.94 1.45 19.28
N ALA A 18 8.14 2.51 19.50
CA ALA A 18 6.84 2.70 18.83
C ALA A 18 7.02 2.59 17.31
N GLY A 19 6.58 1.46 16.73
CA GLY A 19 6.82 1.01 15.35
C GLY A 19 6.62 2.10 14.30
N ALA A 20 7.08 1.90 13.06
CA ALA A 20 6.65 2.79 11.99
C ALA A 20 5.13 2.84 11.91
N ASP A 21 4.63 3.98 11.45
CA ASP A 21 3.21 4.09 11.20
C ASP A 21 2.92 3.30 9.91
N PRO A 22 2.07 2.26 9.97
CA PRO A 22 1.67 1.55 8.75
C PRO A 22 0.92 2.51 7.81
N ILE A 23 0.93 2.22 6.51
CA ILE A 23 0.00 2.89 5.60
C ILE A 23 -1.40 2.36 5.92
N LEU A 24 -2.24 3.24 6.46
CA LEU A 24 -3.63 2.92 6.77
C LEU A 24 -4.42 2.82 5.47
N ASN A 25 -5.25 1.77 5.35
CA ASN A 25 -6.10 1.52 4.19
C ASN A 25 -5.30 1.58 2.86
N GLY A 26 -4.14 0.91 2.83
CA GLY A 26 -3.25 0.87 1.66
C GLY A 26 -3.79 0.04 0.46
N GLY A 27 -4.74 -0.85 0.72
CA GLY A 27 -5.51 -1.62 -0.28
C GLY A 27 -6.88 -1.02 -0.62
N PHE A 28 -7.28 0.10 0.01
CA PHE A 28 -8.49 0.84 -0.32
C PHE A 28 -9.82 0.05 -0.21
N ASP A 29 -9.87 -0.97 0.63
CA ASP A 29 -11.10 -1.72 0.93
C ASP A 29 -12.09 -0.93 1.80
N GLU A 30 -11.62 0.13 2.47
CA GLU A 30 -12.44 1.06 3.28
C GLU A 30 -12.65 2.40 2.56
N ASP A 31 -12.91 2.34 1.25
CA ASP A 31 -13.00 3.51 0.38
C ASP A 31 -11.75 4.41 0.51
N LEU A 32 -11.94 5.72 0.72
CA LEU A 32 -10.87 6.70 0.92
C LEU A 32 -10.64 7.04 2.41
N ALA A 33 -11.04 6.17 3.33
CA ALA A 33 -10.77 6.36 4.75
C ALA A 33 -9.26 6.56 4.99
N HIS A 34 -8.91 7.50 5.88
CA HIS A 34 -7.53 7.89 6.24
C HIS A 34 -6.74 8.66 5.18
N TRP A 35 -7.32 8.94 4.02
CA TRP A 35 -6.68 9.70 2.96
C TRP A 35 -7.27 11.10 2.81
N GLU A 36 -6.41 12.10 2.72
CA GLU A 36 -6.81 13.47 2.36
C GLU A 36 -6.87 13.58 0.83
N VAL A 37 -8.04 13.98 0.31
CA VAL A 37 -8.28 14.11 -1.13
C VAL A 37 -8.24 15.57 -1.55
N SER A 38 -7.60 15.85 -2.69
CA SER A 38 -7.66 17.15 -3.36
C SER A 38 -7.65 17.02 -4.88
N GLY A 39 -8.13 18.03 -5.58
CA GLY A 39 -8.19 18.05 -7.05
C GLY A 39 -9.56 17.67 -7.62
N TYR A 40 -9.59 16.92 -8.72
CA TYR A 40 -10.81 16.66 -9.48
C TYR A 40 -11.62 15.45 -8.99
N LEU A 41 -11.09 14.23 -9.13
CA LEU A 41 -11.82 13.00 -8.81
C LEU A 41 -10.92 11.88 -8.30
N ALA A 42 -11.18 11.45 -7.06
CA ALA A 42 -10.65 10.24 -6.45
C ALA A 42 -11.82 9.34 -6.01
N THR A 43 -11.75 8.04 -6.28
CA THR A 43 -12.72 7.04 -5.79
C THR A 43 -12.05 5.67 -5.70
N THR A 44 -12.72 4.71 -5.07
CA THR A 44 -12.36 3.29 -5.10
C THR A 44 -13.20 2.53 -6.11
N THR A 45 -12.69 1.43 -6.64
CA THR A 45 -13.44 0.48 -7.48
C THR A 45 -12.84 -0.92 -7.39
N GLY A 46 -13.68 -1.96 -7.56
CA GLY A 46 -13.23 -3.36 -7.67
C GLY A 46 -13.00 -3.83 -9.11
N LEU A 47 -13.24 -2.96 -10.10
CA LEU A 47 -13.00 -3.24 -11.51
C LEU A 47 -12.75 -1.94 -12.25
N PHE A 48 -11.67 -1.90 -13.03
CA PHE A 48 -11.44 -0.85 -14.01
C PHE A 48 -11.57 -1.44 -15.41
N LEU A 49 -12.36 -0.77 -16.22
CA LEU A 49 -12.51 -1.03 -17.65
C LEU A 49 -12.01 0.23 -18.37
N ASP A 50 -11.14 0.05 -19.36
CA ASP A 50 -10.64 1.16 -20.17
C ASP A 50 -11.81 1.97 -20.76
N PRO A 51 -11.94 3.27 -20.41
CA PRO A 51 -13.04 4.11 -20.85
C PRO A 51 -13.08 4.31 -22.37
N ASN A 52 -11.95 4.14 -23.07
CA ASN A 52 -11.87 4.31 -24.51
C ASN A 52 -12.34 3.10 -25.31
N GLY A 53 -12.67 1.99 -24.62
CA GLY A 53 -13.17 0.78 -25.29
C GLY A 53 -12.15 0.20 -26.27
N ASN A 54 -10.85 0.28 -25.95
CA ASN A 54 -9.79 -0.32 -26.73
C ASN A 54 -10.18 -1.78 -27.08
N PRO A 55 -10.15 -2.21 -28.35
CA PRO A 55 -10.63 -3.53 -28.78
C PRO A 55 -9.97 -4.71 -28.06
N ASP A 56 -8.80 -4.51 -27.47
CA ASP A 56 -8.10 -5.51 -26.67
C ASP A 56 -8.60 -5.61 -25.21
N GLY A 57 -9.57 -4.77 -24.81
CA GLY A 57 -10.37 -4.93 -23.60
C GLY A 57 -9.55 -4.92 -22.31
N LEU A 58 -8.76 -3.87 -22.08
CA LEU A 58 -8.00 -3.77 -20.83
C LEU A 58 -8.97 -3.71 -19.64
N SER A 59 -8.84 -4.72 -18.78
CA SER A 59 -9.58 -4.85 -17.53
C SER A 59 -8.58 -5.07 -16.40
N LEU A 60 -8.72 -4.30 -15.32
CA LEU A 60 -7.90 -4.47 -14.12
C LEU A 60 -8.79 -4.79 -12.93
N THR A 61 -8.38 -5.82 -12.19
CA THR A 61 -8.92 -6.15 -10.87
C THR A 61 -7.91 -5.74 -9.79
N PRO A 62 -8.38 -5.61 -8.53
CA PRO A 62 -7.49 -5.39 -7.39
C PRO A 62 -6.35 -6.40 -7.33
N VAL A 63 -5.20 -5.91 -6.86
CA VAL A 63 -4.00 -6.67 -6.54
C VAL A 63 -4.19 -7.37 -5.20
N GLU A 64 -4.78 -6.68 -4.24
CA GLU A 64 -5.21 -7.21 -2.95
C GLU A 64 -6.65 -6.79 -2.65
N GLY A 65 -7.29 -7.46 -1.69
CA GLY A 65 -8.63 -7.06 -1.28
C GLY A 65 -9.70 -7.15 -2.38
N ASN A 66 -10.67 -6.26 -2.30
CA ASN A 66 -11.82 -6.14 -3.21
C ASN A 66 -11.86 -4.81 -3.98
N SER A 67 -11.01 -3.86 -3.63
CA SER A 67 -10.97 -2.51 -4.18
C SER A 67 -9.54 -2.04 -4.45
N PHE A 68 -9.41 -0.99 -5.25
CA PHE A 68 -8.19 -0.19 -5.39
C PHE A 68 -8.58 1.27 -5.61
N VAL A 69 -7.63 2.20 -5.42
CA VAL A 69 -7.91 3.62 -5.68
C VAL A 69 -7.75 3.96 -7.15
N PHE A 70 -8.64 4.84 -7.61
CA PHE A 70 -8.70 5.40 -8.94
C PHE A 70 -8.69 6.93 -8.83
N LEU A 71 -7.66 7.54 -9.42
CA LEU A 71 -7.53 8.99 -9.59
C LEU A 71 -7.71 9.34 -11.06
N ARG A 72 -8.41 10.45 -11.32
CA ARG A 72 -8.65 10.99 -12.66
C ARG A 72 -8.44 12.50 -12.67
N THR A 73 -7.77 13.04 -13.68
CA THR A 73 -7.71 14.50 -13.90
C THR A 73 -8.98 15.02 -14.59
N GLY A 74 -9.18 16.34 -14.59
CA GLY A 74 -10.22 16.95 -15.40
C GLY A 74 -10.05 16.68 -16.91
N GLY A 75 -11.13 16.79 -17.66
CA GLY A 75 -11.14 16.78 -19.13
C GLY A 75 -11.83 18.01 -19.73
N GLN A 76 -12.02 19.07 -18.93
CA GLN A 76 -12.56 20.34 -19.40
C GLN A 76 -11.80 21.53 -18.79
N SER A 77 -11.80 22.67 -19.48
CA SER A 77 -11.04 23.87 -19.10
C SER A 77 -11.40 24.49 -17.74
N SER A 78 -12.54 24.13 -17.15
CA SER A 78 -12.94 24.57 -15.80
C SER A 78 -12.61 23.56 -14.71
N GLU A 79 -12.15 22.37 -15.07
CA GLU A 79 -11.87 21.28 -14.11
C GLU A 79 -10.41 21.36 -13.63
N PRO A 80 -10.12 20.94 -12.39
CA PRO A 80 -8.74 20.87 -11.89
C PRO A 80 -7.86 19.97 -12.78
N ILE A 81 -6.64 20.42 -13.06
CA ILE A 81 -5.65 19.67 -13.84
C ILE A 81 -5.04 18.50 -13.10
N TYR A 82 -5.38 18.28 -11.83
CA TYR A 82 -4.79 17.23 -11.03
C TYR A 82 -5.81 16.59 -10.12
N THR A 83 -5.49 15.38 -9.68
CA THR A 83 -6.06 14.78 -8.48
C THR A 83 -4.94 14.18 -7.64
N GLN A 84 -5.09 14.31 -6.33
CA GLN A 84 -4.09 13.89 -5.37
C GLN A 84 -4.72 13.28 -4.10
N LEU A 85 -4.08 12.25 -3.56
CA LEU A 85 -4.32 11.69 -2.23
C LEU A 85 -3.06 11.86 -1.37
N ASN A 86 -3.26 12.18 -0.09
CA ASN A 86 -2.19 12.31 0.88
C ASN A 86 -2.46 11.50 2.15
N GLN A 87 -1.41 10.91 2.71
CA GLN A 87 -1.41 10.33 4.05
C GLN A 87 -0.08 10.64 4.73
N VAL A 88 -0.11 10.98 6.03
CA VAL A 88 1.12 11.18 6.81
C VAL A 88 1.58 9.84 7.39
N ILE A 89 2.85 9.51 7.19
CA ILE A 89 3.48 8.28 7.70
C ILE A 89 4.84 8.59 8.31
N THR A 90 5.28 7.77 9.26
CA THR A 90 6.61 7.84 9.88
C THR A 90 7.41 6.61 9.51
N LEU A 91 8.59 6.82 8.91
CA LEU A 91 9.45 5.77 8.36
C LEU A 91 10.77 5.70 9.10
N ARG A 92 11.29 4.48 9.24
CA ARG A 92 12.55 4.14 9.91
C ARG A 92 13.54 3.51 8.96
N GLN A 93 14.80 3.49 9.39
CA GLN A 93 15.87 2.91 8.60
C GLN A 93 15.61 1.41 8.37
N GLY A 94 15.79 0.97 7.13
CA GLY A 94 15.67 -0.43 6.72
C GLY A 94 14.26 -0.82 6.31
N GLU A 95 13.25 -0.01 6.59
CA GLU A 95 11.87 -0.31 6.19
C GLU A 95 11.69 -0.25 4.68
N LEU A 96 10.76 -1.04 4.17
CA LEU A 96 10.43 -1.15 2.76
C LEU A 96 9.06 -0.55 2.50
N VAL A 97 9.02 0.57 1.78
CA VAL A 97 7.79 1.15 1.23
C VAL A 97 7.54 0.52 -0.14
N ARG A 98 6.35 -0.01 -0.39
CA ARG A 98 6.02 -0.66 -1.67
C ARG A 98 4.56 -0.47 -2.07
N GLY A 99 4.29 -0.77 -3.33
CA GLY A 99 2.94 -0.86 -3.85
C GLY A 99 2.91 -1.21 -5.34
N LYS A 100 1.73 -1.13 -5.94
CA LYS A 100 1.57 -1.23 -7.39
C LYS A 100 0.76 -0.06 -7.91
N PHE A 101 1.09 0.35 -9.11
CA PHE A 101 0.37 1.41 -9.80
C PHE A 101 0.08 1.04 -11.24
N PHE A 102 -0.87 1.75 -11.83
CA PHE A 102 -1.21 1.67 -13.23
C PHE A 102 -1.52 3.08 -13.73
N PHE A 103 -1.00 3.43 -14.91
CA PHE A 103 -1.23 4.73 -15.53
C PHE A 103 -1.85 4.55 -16.90
N LEU A 104 -2.88 5.35 -17.18
CA LEU A 104 -3.54 5.46 -18.47
C LEU A 104 -3.70 6.93 -18.80
N THR A 105 -3.57 7.27 -20.06
CA THR A 105 -3.79 8.62 -20.54
C THR A 105 -4.68 8.57 -21.78
N ASP A 106 -5.61 9.50 -21.84
CA ASP A 106 -6.36 9.78 -23.07
C ASP A 106 -5.66 10.86 -23.90
N ASP A 107 -4.43 11.25 -23.54
CA ASP A 107 -3.68 12.34 -24.15
C ASP A 107 -2.55 11.84 -25.08
N TYR A 108 -1.86 12.78 -25.74
CA TYR A 108 -0.86 12.52 -26.76
C TYR A 108 0.26 13.58 -26.76
N SER A 109 1.41 13.24 -27.33
CA SER A 109 2.52 14.19 -27.47
C SER A 109 2.10 15.43 -28.30
N PRO A 110 2.34 16.67 -27.83
CA PRO A 110 3.33 17.05 -26.82
C PRO A 110 2.80 17.22 -25.38
N TYR A 111 1.53 16.91 -25.11
CA TYR A 111 0.90 17.04 -23.81
C TYR A 111 1.38 15.89 -22.90
N ASP A 112 2.41 16.18 -22.09
CA ASP A 112 3.15 15.16 -21.33
C ASP A 112 2.59 15.03 -19.90
N ASP A 113 1.31 14.70 -19.80
CA ASP A 113 0.65 14.37 -18.55
C ASP A 113 1.42 13.29 -17.79
N PHE A 114 1.28 13.28 -16.47
CA PHE A 114 2.06 12.37 -15.64
C PHE A 114 1.32 11.90 -14.40
N ALA A 115 1.79 10.78 -13.88
CA ALA A 115 1.45 10.28 -12.58
C ALA A 115 2.70 10.05 -11.74
N SER A 116 2.59 10.31 -10.44
CA SER A 116 3.69 10.14 -9.50
C SER A 116 3.22 9.63 -8.14
N ILE A 117 4.11 8.86 -7.50
CA ILE A 117 3.98 8.41 -6.12
C ILE A 117 5.25 8.84 -5.38
N LYS A 118 5.11 9.64 -4.33
CA LYS A 118 6.23 10.35 -3.69
C LYS A 118 6.12 10.32 -2.18
N LEU A 119 7.26 10.41 -1.50
CA LEU A 119 7.35 10.73 -0.09
C LEU A 119 7.88 12.16 0.05
N LEU A 120 7.02 13.06 0.50
CA LEU A 120 7.35 14.47 0.73
C LEU A 120 7.79 14.66 2.20
N PRO A 121 9.07 14.97 2.47
CA PRO A 121 9.55 15.09 3.84
C PRO A 121 8.94 16.30 4.54
N HIS A 122 8.54 16.14 5.80
CA HIS A 122 8.14 17.27 6.64
C HIS A 122 9.35 18.10 7.11
N ASN A 123 10.53 17.48 7.12
CA ASN A 123 11.79 18.16 7.42
C ASN A 123 12.42 18.72 6.14
N THR A 124 12.61 20.04 6.08
CA THR A 124 13.15 20.74 4.91
C THR A 124 14.60 20.39 4.56
N ASN A 125 15.33 19.69 5.43
CA ASN A 125 16.70 19.23 5.16
C ASN A 125 16.76 17.86 4.47
N GLN A 126 15.64 17.17 4.32
CA GLN A 126 15.54 15.91 3.60
C GLN A 126 15.07 16.16 2.17
N MET A 127 15.51 15.32 1.26
CA MET A 127 15.03 15.34 -0.13
C MET A 127 13.75 14.50 -0.23
N GLU A 128 12.91 14.90 -1.18
CA GLU A 128 11.81 14.07 -1.66
C GLU A 128 12.33 12.71 -2.15
N ILE A 129 11.53 11.66 -1.91
CA ILE A 129 11.79 10.32 -2.43
C ILE A 129 10.71 10.01 -3.46
N GLU A 130 11.09 9.90 -4.72
CA GLU A 130 10.20 9.47 -5.79
C GLU A 130 10.12 7.94 -5.81
N LEU A 131 8.95 7.40 -5.52
CA LEU A 131 8.70 5.95 -5.49
C LEU A 131 8.30 5.44 -6.89
N ALA A 132 7.51 6.22 -7.62
CA ALA A 132 7.13 5.95 -9.00
C ALA A 132 6.87 7.24 -9.76
N TYR A 133 7.19 7.23 -11.05
CA TYR A 133 6.90 8.29 -12.00
C TYR A 133 6.68 7.70 -13.39
N VAL A 134 5.69 8.22 -14.11
CA VAL A 134 5.35 7.81 -15.48
C VAL A 134 4.65 8.95 -16.20
N THR A 135 4.92 9.10 -17.49
CA THR A 135 4.30 10.14 -18.33
C THR A 135 3.68 9.60 -19.61
N VAL A 136 2.97 10.46 -20.34
CA VAL A 136 2.46 10.16 -21.71
C VAL A 136 3.60 9.70 -22.62
N ARG A 137 4.77 10.32 -22.56
CA ARG A 137 5.93 9.88 -23.37
C ARG A 137 6.38 8.45 -23.06
N ASP A 138 6.21 7.99 -21.82
CA ASP A 138 6.60 6.64 -21.42
C ASP A 138 5.61 5.57 -21.91
N VAL A 139 4.32 5.88 -21.94
CA VAL A 139 3.27 4.94 -22.36
C VAL A 139 2.88 5.07 -23.83
N GLY A 140 3.11 6.23 -24.45
CA GLY A 140 2.67 6.58 -25.79
C GLY A 140 1.29 7.24 -25.83
N ASP A 141 0.92 7.75 -27.00
CA ASP A 141 -0.34 8.47 -27.23
C ASP A 141 -1.56 7.56 -27.01
N PHE A 142 -2.55 8.04 -26.25
CA PHE A 142 -3.81 7.35 -25.93
C PHE A 142 -3.58 5.93 -25.39
N ASN A 143 -2.58 5.78 -24.53
CA ASN A 143 -2.11 4.47 -24.12
C ASN A 143 -2.00 4.36 -22.59
N SER A 144 -1.55 3.21 -22.15
CA SER A 144 -1.40 2.91 -20.75
C SER A 144 -0.19 2.03 -20.49
N THR A 145 0.15 1.88 -19.21
CA THR A 145 0.98 0.76 -18.79
C THR A 145 0.26 -0.56 -19.13
N ILE A 146 0.98 -1.63 -19.46
CA ILE A 146 0.33 -2.89 -19.91
C ILE A 146 -0.40 -3.62 -18.76
N LYS A 147 0.09 -3.46 -17.53
CA LYS A 147 -0.38 -4.12 -16.31
C LYS A 147 0.07 -3.33 -15.09
N TRP A 148 -0.40 -3.73 -13.91
CA TRP A 148 0.12 -3.25 -12.62
C TRP A 148 1.66 -3.25 -12.61
N ARG A 149 2.26 -2.08 -12.43
CA ARG A 149 3.70 -1.87 -12.26
C ARG A 149 4.03 -1.81 -10.78
N PRO A 150 4.91 -2.69 -10.27
CA PRO A 150 5.35 -2.59 -8.88
C PRO A 150 6.33 -1.43 -8.70
N PHE A 151 6.36 -0.89 -7.48
CA PHE A 151 7.45 -0.05 -7.00
C PHE A 151 7.82 -0.48 -5.57
N SER A 152 9.05 -0.17 -5.18
CA SER A 152 9.56 -0.46 -3.84
C SER A 152 10.77 0.39 -3.52
N HIS A 153 10.90 0.84 -2.27
CA HIS A 153 12.02 1.65 -1.80
C HIS A 153 12.39 1.28 -0.36
N ILE A 154 13.69 1.03 -0.11
CA ILE A 154 14.22 0.78 1.23
C ILE A 154 14.68 2.12 1.83
N ILE A 155 14.26 2.40 3.05
CA ILE A 155 14.56 3.66 3.73
C ILE A 155 16.01 3.65 4.26
N GLU A 156 16.82 4.51 3.68
CA GLU A 156 18.22 4.70 4.07
C GLU A 156 18.36 5.50 5.38
N PRO A 157 19.52 5.44 6.07
CA PRO A 157 19.71 6.15 7.34
C PRO A 157 19.42 7.66 7.29
N ASN A 158 19.68 8.32 6.16
CA ASN A 158 19.42 9.74 5.95
C ASN A 158 17.97 10.06 5.52
N GLN A 159 17.14 9.04 5.34
CA GLN A 159 15.74 9.10 4.90
C GLN A 159 14.74 8.77 6.03
N VAL A 160 15.21 8.64 7.28
CA VAL A 160 14.34 8.42 8.45
C VAL A 160 13.57 9.68 8.78
N GLY A 161 12.26 9.57 9.02
CA GLY A 161 11.45 10.72 9.42
C GLY A 161 9.97 10.59 9.08
N THR A 162 9.25 11.70 9.25
CA THR A 162 7.84 11.81 8.90
C THR A 162 7.69 12.39 7.50
N TYR A 163 6.84 11.76 6.72
CA TYR A 163 6.58 12.06 5.32
C TYR A 163 5.08 12.21 5.08
N THR A 164 4.73 13.00 4.08
CA THR A 164 3.45 12.86 3.39
C THR A 164 3.67 11.91 2.21
N LEU A 165 3.02 10.75 2.23
CA LEU A 165 2.87 9.89 1.06
C LEU A 165 1.85 10.53 0.12
N GLU A 166 2.30 10.92 -1.06
CA GLU A 166 1.51 11.57 -2.11
C GLU A 166 1.27 10.59 -3.25
N LEU A 167 0.00 10.40 -3.63
CA LEU A 167 -0.40 9.77 -4.90
C LEU A 167 -0.99 10.85 -5.79
N LYS A 168 -0.46 11.05 -6.99
CA LYS A 168 -0.86 12.17 -7.83
C LYS A 168 -0.92 11.83 -9.32
N VAL A 169 -1.94 12.35 -9.99
CA VAL A 169 -2.02 12.41 -11.45
C VAL A 169 -2.31 13.84 -11.87
N GLN A 170 -1.65 14.33 -12.93
CA GLN A 170 -1.73 15.72 -13.35
C GLN A 170 -1.57 15.89 -14.86
N ASN A 171 -2.37 16.78 -15.44
CA ASN A 171 -2.19 17.27 -16.80
C ASN A 171 -1.09 18.34 -16.85
N ALA A 172 -0.17 18.21 -17.80
CA ALA A 172 1.03 19.03 -17.82
C ALA A 172 0.86 20.37 -18.55
N ILE A 173 0.11 20.38 -19.66
CA ILE A 173 0.05 21.52 -20.59
C ILE A 173 -1.39 21.97 -20.82
N ASP A 174 -2.36 21.06 -20.93
CA ASP A 174 -3.74 21.40 -21.22
C ASP A 174 -4.77 20.80 -20.22
N TYR A 175 -6.05 20.97 -20.53
CA TYR A 175 -7.19 20.62 -19.68
C TYR A 175 -8.22 19.76 -20.45
N LEU A 176 -7.86 19.20 -21.60
CA LEU A 176 -8.85 18.64 -22.54
C LEU A 176 -9.03 17.14 -22.38
N LEU A 177 -7.94 16.41 -22.17
CA LEU A 177 -7.97 14.97 -22.12
C LEU A 177 -7.57 14.52 -20.71
N PRO A 178 -8.33 13.58 -20.11
CA PRO A 178 -8.02 13.12 -18.78
C PRO A 178 -6.87 12.10 -18.81
N SER A 179 -6.18 12.06 -17.68
CA SER A 179 -5.18 11.06 -17.35
C SER A 179 -5.56 10.42 -16.02
N TYR A 180 -5.16 9.17 -15.84
CA TYR A 180 -5.64 8.31 -14.76
C TYR A 180 -4.47 7.64 -14.04
N LEU A 181 -4.53 7.63 -12.71
CA LEU A 181 -3.63 6.85 -11.87
C LEU A 181 -4.45 5.91 -11.00
N LEU A 182 -4.15 4.62 -11.09
CA LEU A 182 -4.70 3.61 -10.19
C LEU A 182 -3.57 3.12 -9.28
N VAL A 183 -3.86 2.91 -7.99
CA VAL A 183 -2.87 2.47 -7.00
C VAL A 183 -3.49 1.41 -6.10
N ASP A 184 -2.71 0.41 -5.72
CA ASP A 184 -3.14 -0.66 -4.83
C ASP A 184 -1.95 -1.28 -4.08
N ALA A 185 -2.25 -2.08 -3.06
CA ALA A 185 -1.31 -2.86 -2.25
C ALA A 185 -0.18 -2.03 -1.64
N LEU A 186 -0.51 -0.82 -1.15
CA LEU A 186 0.43 0.06 -0.47
C LEU A 186 0.77 -0.50 0.92
N ALA A 187 2.06 -0.66 1.19
CA ALA A 187 2.51 -1.16 2.49
C ALA A 187 3.87 -0.57 2.89
N VAL A 188 4.10 -0.54 4.20
CA VAL A 188 5.42 -0.35 4.83
C VAL A 188 5.74 -1.64 5.57
N LEU A 189 6.88 -2.25 5.26
CA LEU A 189 7.32 -3.50 5.89
C LEU A 189 8.56 -3.25 6.74
N SER A 190 8.57 -3.88 7.92
CA SER A 190 9.65 -3.75 8.90
C SER A 190 10.94 -4.48 8.46
N ASP A 191 10.81 -5.55 7.66
CA ASP A 191 11.94 -6.29 7.08
C ASP A 191 12.01 -6.08 5.55
N PRO A 192 13.11 -5.51 5.00
CA PRO A 192 13.23 -5.28 3.56
C PRO A 192 13.41 -6.57 2.74
N ASN A 193 13.71 -7.70 3.38
CA ASN A 193 13.76 -9.00 2.71
C ASN A 193 12.37 -9.62 2.55
N CYS A 194 11.35 -8.96 3.08
CA CYS A 194 10.00 -9.42 2.94
C CYS A 194 9.43 -9.19 1.53
N ASN A 195 9.03 -10.29 0.90
CA ASN A 195 8.39 -10.26 -0.41
C ASN A 195 6.85 -10.25 -0.35
N PHE A 196 6.23 -10.56 0.79
CA PHE A 196 4.77 -10.61 0.95
C PHE A 196 4.37 -10.44 2.42
N MET A 197 3.28 -9.70 2.65
CA MET A 197 2.56 -9.74 3.93
C MET A 197 1.89 -11.10 4.04
N LEU A 198 2.12 -11.80 5.14
CA LEU A 198 1.36 -13.01 5.44
C LEU A 198 -0.03 -12.63 5.99
N ALA A 199 -1.04 -13.44 5.71
CA ALA A 199 -2.34 -13.24 6.36
C ALA A 199 -2.17 -13.44 7.87
N GLY A 200 -2.40 -12.38 8.65
CA GLY A 200 -2.19 -12.39 10.11
C GLY A 200 -0.85 -11.80 10.56
N ASP A 201 0.03 -11.41 9.64
CA ASP A 201 1.21 -10.58 9.93
C ASP A 201 0.73 -9.12 10.03
N THR A 202 0.65 -8.64 11.26
CA THR A 202 0.09 -7.33 11.61
C THR A 202 1.17 -6.27 11.81
N ASP A 203 2.42 -6.67 12.03
CA ASP A 203 3.55 -5.73 12.22
C ASP A 203 4.50 -5.65 11.01
N GLY A 204 4.22 -6.42 9.96
CA GLY A 204 4.90 -6.36 8.67
C GLY A 204 6.34 -6.86 8.74
N ASP A 205 6.67 -7.72 9.71
CA ASP A 205 7.98 -8.37 9.83
C ASP A 205 8.10 -9.66 8.99
N CYS A 206 6.98 -10.04 8.35
CA CYS A 206 6.85 -11.16 7.42
C CYS A 206 7.02 -12.52 8.06
N LYS A 207 6.70 -12.55 9.34
CA LYS A 207 6.36 -13.73 10.10
C LYS A 207 4.96 -13.50 10.64
N VAL A 208 4.32 -14.60 11.00
CA VAL A 208 3.12 -14.56 11.83
C VAL A 208 3.56 -15.17 13.15
N ASP A 209 3.79 -14.33 14.15
CA ASP A 209 4.34 -14.75 15.43
C ASP A 209 3.49 -14.25 16.62
N PHE A 210 4.05 -14.37 17.83
CA PHE A 210 3.31 -14.01 19.04
C PHE A 210 3.11 -12.49 19.19
N PHE A 211 3.95 -11.66 18.55
CA PHE A 211 3.76 -10.22 18.51
C PHE A 211 2.51 -9.86 17.72
N ASP A 212 2.24 -10.53 16.61
CA ASP A 212 1.00 -10.32 15.84
C ASP A 212 -0.25 -10.66 16.65
N LEU A 213 -0.16 -11.75 17.43
CA LEU A 213 -1.21 -12.13 18.35
C LEU A 213 -1.42 -11.10 19.46
N ALA A 214 -0.34 -10.54 19.99
CA ALA A 214 -0.40 -9.55 21.05
C ALA A 214 -0.96 -8.20 20.56
N VAL A 215 -0.68 -7.82 19.30
CA VAL A 215 -1.27 -6.64 18.66
C VAL A 215 -2.77 -6.85 18.43
N SER A 216 -3.17 -7.99 17.86
CA SER A 216 -4.59 -8.29 17.61
C SER A 216 -5.45 -8.38 18.88
N GLN A 217 -4.92 -8.88 20.00
CA GLN A 217 -5.67 -8.96 21.27
C GLN A 217 -6.00 -7.59 21.88
N ASN A 218 -5.27 -6.53 21.54
CA ASN A 218 -5.63 -5.17 21.97
C ASN A 218 -6.72 -4.53 21.11
N LEU A 219 -7.05 -5.14 19.96
CA LEU A 219 -8.06 -4.66 19.02
C LEU A 219 -9.36 -5.47 19.07
N ALA A 220 -9.31 -6.69 19.61
CA ALA A 220 -10.44 -7.61 19.61
C ALA A 220 -11.44 -7.34 20.74
N ASP A 221 -12.70 -7.10 20.36
CA ASP A 221 -13.84 -7.24 21.26
C ASP A 221 -14.02 -8.72 21.67
N ALA A 222 -14.68 -8.98 22.81
CA ALA A 222 -14.72 -10.32 23.42
C ALA A 222 -15.28 -11.45 22.52
N ASP A 223 -16.00 -11.12 21.45
CA ASP A 223 -16.53 -12.07 20.47
C ASP A 223 -15.51 -12.51 19.39
N GLU A 224 -14.41 -11.77 19.17
CA GLU A 224 -13.33 -12.11 18.23
C GLU A 224 -12.31 -13.11 18.79
N ILE A 225 -12.33 -13.37 20.10
CA ILE A 225 -11.41 -14.32 20.75
C ILE A 225 -11.56 -15.74 20.17
N LYS A 226 -12.72 -16.11 19.63
CA LYS A 226 -12.92 -17.40 18.94
C LYS A 226 -12.15 -17.49 17.62
N TYR A 227 -11.97 -16.36 16.92
CA TYR A 227 -11.14 -16.28 15.72
C TYR A 227 -9.66 -16.43 16.08
N ILE A 228 -9.24 -15.86 17.22
CA ILE A 228 -7.88 -15.96 17.72
C ILE A 228 -7.50 -17.41 18.07
N ASP A 229 -8.37 -18.22 18.69
CA ASP A 229 -8.08 -19.64 18.96
C ASP A 229 -8.01 -20.48 17.68
N ALA A 230 -8.83 -20.18 16.67
CA ALA A 230 -8.75 -20.84 15.37
C ALA A 230 -7.46 -20.47 14.62
N LEU A 231 -7.09 -19.19 14.63
CA LEU A 231 -5.85 -18.66 14.08
C LEU A 231 -4.64 -19.27 14.79
N ALA A 232 -4.56 -19.16 16.13
CA ALA A 232 -3.47 -19.74 16.91
C ALA A 232 -3.25 -21.25 16.67
N ARG A 233 -4.33 -22.02 16.41
CA ARG A 233 -4.23 -23.45 16.06
C ARG A 233 -3.71 -23.70 14.64
N SER A 234 -3.96 -22.79 13.70
CA SER A 234 -3.33 -22.80 12.37
C SER A 234 -1.89 -22.25 12.38
N TRP A 235 -1.55 -21.38 13.34
CA TRP A 235 -0.29 -20.62 13.41
C TRP A 235 0.86 -21.38 14.07
N LEU A 236 0.59 -22.49 14.76
CA LEU A 236 1.65 -23.39 15.28
C LEU A 236 2.40 -24.15 14.17
N VAL A 237 2.05 -23.91 12.91
CA VAL A 237 2.78 -24.44 11.76
C VAL A 237 3.81 -23.40 11.32
N ASP A 238 5.04 -23.60 11.78
CA ASP A 238 6.19 -22.84 11.31
C ASP A 238 6.43 -23.14 9.81
N CYS A 239 6.04 -22.20 8.95
CA CYS A 239 6.21 -22.31 7.51
C CYS A 239 7.67 -22.35 7.06
N PHE A 240 8.60 -21.94 7.94
CA PHE A 240 10.04 -22.11 7.72
C PHE A 240 10.46 -23.56 7.92
N TYR A 241 9.75 -24.29 8.79
CA TYR A 241 10.03 -25.70 9.10
C TYR A 241 9.30 -26.67 8.16
N ASP A 242 8.08 -26.34 7.72
CA ASP A 242 7.32 -27.12 6.73
C ASP A 242 6.62 -26.21 5.69
N PRO A 243 7.35 -25.78 4.64
CA PRO A 243 6.81 -24.87 3.63
C PRO A 243 5.72 -25.50 2.75
N ASN A 244 5.45 -26.80 2.88
CA ASN A 244 4.45 -27.50 2.06
C ASN A 244 3.07 -27.57 2.72
N GLN A 245 2.91 -27.04 3.94
CA GLN A 245 1.62 -26.97 4.60
C GLN A 245 0.69 -26.02 3.84
N ALA A 246 -0.58 -26.39 3.71
CA ALA A 246 -1.57 -25.62 2.94
C ALA A 246 -1.72 -24.16 3.41
N GLN A 247 -1.44 -23.89 4.67
CA GLN A 247 -1.46 -22.57 5.31
C GLN A 247 -0.18 -21.74 5.10
N CYS A 248 0.86 -22.34 4.53
CA CYS A 248 2.14 -21.69 4.20
C CYS A 248 2.28 -21.35 2.71
N VAL A 249 1.31 -21.75 1.90
CA VAL A 249 1.22 -21.37 0.50
C VAL A 249 0.53 -20.00 0.43
N PRO A 250 1.13 -18.98 -0.22
CA PRO A 250 0.46 -17.70 -0.42
C PRO A 250 -0.93 -17.94 -0.99
N TRP A 251 -1.94 -17.18 -0.53
CA TRP A 251 -3.29 -17.21 -1.09
C TRP A 251 -3.24 -16.72 -2.56
N ILE A 252 -2.81 -17.59 -3.46
CA ILE A 252 -3.09 -17.47 -4.88
C ILE A 252 -4.57 -17.81 -4.97
N THR A 253 -5.38 -16.79 -5.22
CA THR A 253 -6.82 -16.83 -5.42
C THR A 253 -7.22 -17.91 -6.44
N THR A 254 -7.31 -19.16 -5.99
CA THR A 254 -8.14 -20.15 -6.65
C THR A 254 -9.50 -20.00 -6.03
N LEU A 255 -10.32 -19.11 -6.62
CA LEU A 255 -11.74 -19.09 -6.32
C LEU A 255 -12.26 -20.53 -6.42
N PRO A 256 -13.07 -21.00 -5.46
CA PRO A 256 -13.73 -22.28 -5.62
C PRO A 256 -14.48 -22.27 -6.96
N PRO A 257 -14.42 -23.36 -7.74
CA PRO A 257 -15.13 -23.41 -9.01
C PRO A 257 -16.60 -23.08 -8.76
N ALA A 258 -17.15 -22.18 -9.58
CA ALA A 258 -18.55 -21.79 -9.50
C ALA A 258 -19.42 -23.05 -9.43
N PRO A 259 -20.45 -23.10 -8.55
CA PRO A 259 -21.32 -24.26 -8.44
C PRO A 259 -21.85 -24.58 -9.84
N ALA A 260 -21.60 -25.81 -10.28
CA ALA A 260 -22.06 -26.27 -11.58
C ALA A 260 -23.56 -26.00 -11.68
N SER A 261 -23.96 -25.18 -12.63
CA SER A 261 -25.35 -25.01 -13.00
C SER A 261 -25.87 -26.38 -13.45
N GLY A 262 -26.66 -27.03 -12.59
CA GLY A 262 -27.35 -28.26 -12.95
C GLY A 262 -28.40 -28.02 -14.05
N PRO A 263 -28.80 -29.09 -14.75
CA PRO A 263 -29.66 -29.04 -15.94
C PRO A 263 -31.08 -28.52 -15.68
#